data_AF-A0A0J7LMZ8-F1
#
_entry.id   AF-A0A0J7LMZ8-F1
#
_cell.length_a   1.000
_cell.length_b   1.000
_cell.length_c   1.000
_cell.angle_alpha   90.00
_cell.angle_beta   90.00
_cell.angle_gamma   90.00
#
_symmetry.space_group_name_H-M   'P 1'
#
loop_
_entity.id
_entity.type
_entity.pdbx_description
1 polymer ?
#
loop_
_entity_poly.entity_id
_entity_poly.type
_entity_poly.pdbx_seq_one_letter_code
_entity_poly.pdbx_strand_id
1 'polypeptide(L)'
;MKNVFQKLAITFCLILVAAFSSTLKAQDYEVYDGKEFSVMFTVRNGTAENVKFASRGAKTWTEFEVLESRNGNKAVFNAFVIDGQLNGYQIDYYEDGYIWVFNIDDNRKAIGAGWKLTLRQ
;
A
#
# COMPACT_ATOMS: atom_id res chain seq x y z
N MET A 1 -27.50 33.64 41.98
CA MET A 1 -28.39 33.75 40.79
C MET A 1 -28.43 35.20 40.35
N LYS A 2 -27.76 35.52 39.24
CA LYS A 2 -28.11 36.60 38.30
C LYS A 2 -27.05 36.59 37.19
N ASN A 3 -27.38 35.82 36.17
CA ASN A 3 -27.07 36.10 34.77
C ASN A 3 -25.61 35.85 34.35
N VAL A 4 -25.15 34.62 34.09
CA VAL A 4 -25.41 33.87 32.85
C VAL A 4 -26.09 34.75 31.78
N PHE A 5 -25.40 35.05 30.67
CA PHE A 5 -25.83 35.96 29.58
C PHE A 5 -25.43 37.45 29.70
N GLN A 6 -24.12 37.73 29.67
CA GLN A 6 -23.63 38.95 28.99
C GLN A 6 -22.60 38.57 27.93
N LYS A 7 -23.18 38.18 26.78
CA LYS A 7 -22.79 38.50 25.41
C LYS A 7 -21.34 38.98 25.21
N LEU A 8 -20.46 38.08 24.74
CA LEU A 8 -20.09 37.94 23.32
C LEU A 8 -19.23 39.11 22.80
N ALA A 9 -17.94 39.09 23.15
CA ALA A 9 -16.89 39.72 22.34
C ALA A 9 -15.94 38.60 21.89
N ILE A 10 -16.39 37.90 20.85
CA ILE A 10 -15.60 36.93 20.09
C ILE A 10 -14.42 37.70 19.49
N THR A 11 -13.22 37.53 20.05
CA THR A 11 -11.99 37.80 19.33
C THR A 11 -11.44 36.46 18.88
N PHE A 12 -11.94 36.02 17.72
CA PHE A 12 -11.50 34.85 16.99
C PHE A 12 -10.14 35.18 16.39
N CYS A 13 -9.07 35.02 17.17
CA CYS A 13 -7.71 35.09 16.65
C CYS A 13 -7.43 33.75 15.94
N LEU A 14 -7.89 33.64 14.69
CA LEU A 14 -7.45 32.64 13.73
C LEU A 14 -5.97 32.86 13.47
N ILE A 15 -5.12 32.35 14.35
CA ILE A 15 -3.75 32.04 13.95
C ILE A 15 -3.89 30.76 13.12
N LEU A 16 -4.10 30.99 11.82
CA LEU A 16 -3.95 29.97 10.79
C LEU A 16 -2.48 29.57 10.79
N VAL A 17 -2.08 28.69 11.71
CA VAL A 17 -0.81 27.97 11.59
C VAL A 17 -1.03 26.96 10.48
N ALA A 18 -0.87 27.41 9.23
CA ALA A 18 -0.57 26.54 8.11
C ALA A 18 0.87 26.01 8.29
N ALA A 19 1.08 25.21 9.33
CA ALA A 19 2.18 24.26 9.42
C ALA A 19 1.48 22.90 9.42
N PHE A 20 1.66 22.02 8.45
CA PHE A 20 2.87 21.75 7.71
C PHE A 20 2.46 21.50 6.26
N SER A 21 3.13 22.15 5.31
CA SER A 21 3.40 21.47 4.05
C SER A 21 4.22 20.25 4.44
N SER A 22 3.58 19.11 4.65
CA SER A 22 4.27 17.85 4.56
C SER A 22 4.82 17.84 3.14
N THR A 23 6.12 18.12 3.03
CA THR A 23 6.92 17.56 1.95
C THR A 23 6.63 16.07 2.00
N LEU A 24 5.63 15.64 1.23
CA LEU A 24 5.47 14.28 0.79
C LEU A 24 6.83 13.97 0.18
N LYS A 25 7.74 13.39 0.95
CA LYS A 25 8.87 12.71 0.34
C LYS A 25 8.19 11.78 -0.66
N ALA A 26 8.51 11.93 -1.94
CA ALA A 26 8.11 10.96 -2.94
C ALA A 26 8.47 9.60 -2.32
N GLN A 27 7.46 8.83 -1.96
CA GLN A 27 7.69 7.44 -1.59
C GLN A 27 8.06 6.79 -2.90
N ASP A 28 9.27 6.25 -2.98
CA ASP A 28 9.69 5.50 -4.15
C ASP A 28 8.84 4.23 -4.17
N TYR A 29 7.82 4.27 -5.03
CA TYR A 29 6.99 3.13 -5.32
C TYR A 29 7.68 2.32 -6.41
N GLU A 30 7.88 1.04 -6.14
CA GLU A 30 8.26 0.10 -7.17
C GLU A 30 6.99 -0.36 -7.87
N VAL A 31 6.90 -0.08 -9.17
CA VAL A 31 5.78 -0.49 -10.01
C VAL A 31 6.21 -1.68 -10.85
N TYR A 32 5.50 -2.78 -10.73
CA TYR A 32 5.73 -4.00 -11.48
C TYR A 32 4.60 -4.21 -12.48
N ASP A 33 4.95 -4.47 -13.73
CA ASP A 33 3.99 -4.67 -14.81
C ASP A 33 3.84 -6.14 -15.17
N GLY A 34 2.58 -6.51 -15.40
CA GLY A 34 2.18 -7.80 -15.93
C GLY A 34 1.22 -7.66 -17.11
N LYS A 35 0.91 -8.79 -17.75
CA LYS A 35 -0.03 -8.83 -18.88
C LYS A 35 -1.47 -8.51 -18.45
N GLU A 36 -1.86 -8.91 -17.26
CA GLU A 36 -3.24 -8.84 -16.77
C GLU A 36 -3.45 -7.70 -15.77
N PHE A 37 -2.45 -7.43 -14.93
CA PHE A 37 -2.47 -6.40 -13.92
C PHE A 37 -1.05 -5.90 -13.61
N SER A 38 -0.98 -4.77 -12.94
CA SER A 38 0.24 -4.19 -12.38
C SER A 38 0.13 -4.13 -10.85
N VAL A 39 1.28 -4.15 -10.19
CA VAL A 39 1.40 -4.07 -8.74
C VAL A 39 2.31 -2.90 -8.38
N MET A 40 1.98 -2.17 -7.34
CA MET A 40 2.78 -1.07 -6.82
C MET A 40 2.91 -1.18 -5.31
N PHE A 41 4.11 -1.02 -4.77
CA PHE A 41 4.35 -0.97 -3.32
C PHE A 41 5.65 -0.24 -3.00
N THR A 42 5.88 0.04 -1.73
CA THR A 42 7.16 0.51 -1.20
C THR A 42 7.78 -0.59 -0.37
N VAL A 43 9.10 -0.76 -0.44
CA VAL A 43 9.85 -1.65 0.47
C VAL A 43 10.58 -0.80 1.50
N ARG A 44 10.34 -1.06 2.79
CA ARG A 44 11.07 -0.43 3.89
C ARG A 44 11.56 -1.49 4.85
N ASN A 45 12.88 -1.60 4.99
CA ASN A 45 13.53 -2.54 5.92
C ASN A 45 13.03 -3.99 5.78
N GLY A 46 12.82 -4.47 4.55
CA GLY A 46 12.31 -5.83 4.29
C GLY A 46 10.79 -6.01 4.44
N THR A 47 10.05 -4.90 4.61
CA THR A 47 8.58 -4.90 4.73
C THR A 47 7.95 -4.20 3.54
N ALA A 48 6.91 -4.79 2.97
CA ALA A 48 6.07 -4.13 1.97
C ALA A 48 5.09 -3.16 2.65
N GLU A 49 4.97 -1.96 2.10
CA GLU A 49 4.03 -0.93 2.52
C GLU A 49 3.25 -0.42 1.31
N ASN A 50 2.04 0.11 1.54
CA ASN A 50 1.22 0.77 0.51
C ASN A 50 1.00 -0.08 -0.76
N VAL A 51 0.67 -1.36 -0.57
CA VAL A 51 0.49 -2.30 -1.68
C VAL A 51 -0.80 -2.00 -2.44
N LYS A 52 -0.71 -1.85 -3.76
CA LYS A 52 -1.86 -1.59 -4.64
C LYS A 52 -1.79 -2.38 -5.94
N PHE A 53 -2.93 -2.87 -6.40
CA PHE A 53 -3.04 -3.58 -7.68
C PHE A 53 -3.91 -2.79 -8.64
N ALA A 54 -3.65 -2.89 -9.93
CA ALA A 54 -4.50 -2.31 -10.97
C ALA A 54 -4.59 -3.28 -12.15
N SER A 55 -5.80 -3.62 -12.59
CA SER A 55 -5.99 -4.33 -13.85
C SER A 55 -5.37 -3.54 -15.00
N ARG A 56 -4.86 -4.22 -16.02
CA ARG A 56 -4.21 -3.56 -17.14
C ARG A 56 -5.17 -2.58 -17.83
N GLY A 57 -4.74 -1.31 -17.95
CA GLY A 57 -5.55 -0.22 -18.51
C GLY A 57 -6.54 0.41 -17.54
N ALA A 58 -6.60 -0.03 -16.28
CA ALA A 58 -7.39 0.62 -15.26
C ALA A 58 -6.87 2.04 -14.96
N LYS A 59 -7.79 2.95 -14.66
CA LYS A 59 -7.46 4.33 -14.23
C LYS A 59 -7.29 4.45 -12.72
N THR A 60 -7.57 3.38 -11.98
CA THR A 60 -7.62 3.36 -10.52
C THR A 60 -6.80 2.19 -10.00
N TRP A 61 -6.17 2.42 -8.86
CA TRP A 61 -5.44 1.42 -8.09
C TRP A 61 -6.28 1.00 -6.89
N THR A 62 -6.40 -0.30 -6.66
CA THR A 62 -7.06 -0.89 -5.49
C THR A 62 -6.02 -1.09 -4.40
N GLU A 63 -6.27 -0.61 -3.20
CA GLU A 63 -5.39 -0.81 -2.04
C GLU A 63 -5.59 -2.18 -1.41
N PHE A 64 -4.48 -2.76 -0.95
CA PHE A 64 -4.45 -4.04 -0.28
C PHE A 64 -3.87 -3.87 1.12
N GLU A 65 -4.49 -4.51 2.10
CA GLU A 65 -3.96 -4.59 3.45
C GLU A 65 -2.80 -5.58 3.49
N VAL A 66 -1.67 -5.17 4.07
CA VAL A 66 -0.53 -6.06 4.29
C VAL A 66 -0.73 -6.77 5.63
N LEU A 67 -1.04 -8.07 5.56
CA LEU A 67 -1.20 -8.92 6.73
C LEU A 67 0.14 -9.24 7.38
N GLU A 68 1.16 -9.42 6.54
CA GLU A 68 2.46 -9.87 6.98
C GLU A 68 3.53 -9.61 5.91
N SER A 69 4.74 -9.25 6.34
CA SER A 69 5.96 -9.32 5.53
C SER A 69 7.01 -10.15 6.24
N ARG A 70 7.74 -10.99 5.51
CA ARG A 70 8.82 -11.84 6.02
C ARG A 70 10.01 -11.78 5.07
N ASN A 71 11.22 -11.91 5.62
CA ASN A 71 12.38 -12.21 4.78
C ASN A 71 12.20 -13.60 4.17
N GLY A 72 12.31 -13.68 2.85
CA GLY A 72 12.18 -14.95 2.15
C GLY A 72 13.49 -15.73 2.19
N ASN A 73 13.41 -17.06 2.08
CA ASN A 73 14.60 -17.90 1.91
C ASN A 73 15.19 -17.78 0.48
N LYS A 74 14.34 -17.51 -0.52
CA LYS A 74 14.72 -17.37 -1.94
C LYS A 74 14.39 -16.00 -2.53
N ALA A 75 13.34 -15.37 -2.01
CA ALA A 75 12.95 -14.01 -2.30
C ALA A 75 13.61 -13.10 -1.25
N VAL A 76 13.91 -11.85 -1.62
CA VAL A 76 14.37 -10.81 -0.70
C VAL A 76 13.36 -10.63 0.44
N PHE A 77 12.09 -10.53 0.08
CA PHE A 77 10.98 -10.60 1.03
C PHE A 77 9.75 -11.24 0.39
N ASN A 78 8.86 -11.74 1.24
CA ASN A 78 7.52 -12.19 0.92
C ASN A 78 6.51 -11.32 1.67
N ALA A 79 5.43 -10.91 1.01
CA ALA A 79 4.32 -10.20 1.65
C ALA A 79 2.99 -10.91 1.38
N PHE A 80 2.18 -11.06 2.42
CA PHE A 80 0.80 -11.55 2.32
C PHE A 80 -0.14 -10.37 2.41
N VAL A 81 -1.02 -10.24 1.42
CA VAL A 81 -1.91 -9.09 1.27
C VAL A 81 -3.33 -9.54 0.98
N ILE A 82 -4.32 -8.76 1.39
CA ILE A 82 -5.73 -9.00 1.10
C ILE A 82 -6.39 -7.75 0.53
N ASP A 83 -7.35 -7.93 -0.37
CA ASP A 83 -8.23 -6.83 -0.77
C ASP A 83 -9.39 -6.63 0.22
N GLY A 84 -10.18 -5.58 0.01
CA GLY A 84 -11.39 -5.31 0.80
C GLY A 84 -12.52 -6.36 0.66
N GLN A 85 -12.32 -7.40 -0.15
CA GLN A 85 -13.23 -8.53 -0.36
C GLN A 85 -12.65 -9.86 0.17
N LEU A 86 -11.52 -9.82 0.89
CA LEU A 86 -10.80 -10.98 1.44
C LEU A 86 -10.18 -11.91 0.38
N ASN A 87 -9.94 -11.44 -0.84
CA ASN A 87 -9.11 -12.16 -1.80
C ASN A 87 -7.63 -11.99 -1.39
N GLY A 88 -6.98 -13.11 -1.06
CA GLY A 88 -5.61 -13.13 -0.58
C GLY A 88 -4.57 -13.32 -1.69
N TYR A 89 -3.45 -12.64 -1.54
CA TYR A 89 -2.29 -12.78 -2.42
C TYR A 89 -0.98 -12.86 -1.63
N GLN A 90 -0.02 -13.59 -2.19
CA GLN A 90 1.38 -13.57 -1.79
C GLN A 90 2.19 -12.85 -2.86
N ILE A 91 3.06 -11.92 -2.45
CA ILE A 91 4.02 -11.21 -3.29
C ILE A 91 5.43 -11.64 -2.89
N ASP A 92 6.18 -12.20 -3.82
CA ASP A 92 7.58 -12.60 -3.63
C ASP A 92 8.48 -11.68 -4.44
N TYR A 93 9.32 -10.88 -3.79
CA TYR A 93 10.24 -9.94 -4.44
C TYR A 93 11.65 -10.50 -4.56
N TYR A 94 12.28 -10.33 -5.72
CA TYR A 94 13.62 -10.84 -6.03
C TYR A 94 14.58 -9.71 -6.41
N GLU A 95 15.87 -9.87 -6.08
CA GLU A 95 16.91 -8.84 -6.26
C GLU A 95 17.10 -8.39 -7.71
N ASP A 96 16.71 -9.21 -8.69
CA ASP A 96 16.82 -8.93 -10.12
C ASP A 96 15.60 -8.16 -10.68
N GLY A 97 14.83 -7.50 -9.82
CA GLY A 97 13.82 -6.52 -10.22
C GLY A 97 12.56 -7.15 -10.79
N TYR A 98 12.13 -8.28 -10.24
CA TYR A 98 10.81 -8.86 -10.54
C TYR A 98 10.11 -9.33 -9.26
N ILE A 99 8.79 -9.44 -9.36
CA ILE A 99 7.98 -10.10 -8.35
C ILE A 99 7.27 -11.33 -8.93
N TRP A 100 6.99 -12.31 -8.09
CA TRP A 100 5.88 -13.23 -8.31
C TRP A 100 4.70 -12.82 -7.46
N VAL A 101 3.51 -12.94 -8.02
CA VAL A 101 2.25 -12.78 -7.32
C VAL A 101 1.49 -14.10 -7.39
N PHE A 102 1.00 -14.60 -6.28
CA PHE A 102 0.19 -15.80 -6.20
C PHE A 102 -1.13 -15.48 -5.52
N ASN A 103 -2.24 -16.04 -6.01
CA ASN A 103 -3.41 -16.19 -5.15
C ASN A 103 -3.04 -17.11 -3.99
N ILE A 104 -3.66 -16.94 -2.82
CA ILE A 104 -3.51 -17.86 -1.69
C ILE A 104 -4.87 -18.36 -1.19
N ASP A 105 -4.86 -19.54 -0.57
CA ASP A 105 -6.00 -20.06 0.20
C ASP A 105 -6.07 -19.45 1.63
N ASP A 106 -7.09 -19.85 2.40
CA ASP A 106 -7.28 -19.43 3.80
C ASP A 106 -6.10 -19.82 4.71
N ASN A 107 -5.28 -20.78 4.30
CA ASN A 107 -4.08 -21.23 5.00
C ASN A 107 -2.80 -20.55 4.48
N ARG A 108 -2.93 -19.50 3.67
CA ARG A 108 -1.84 -18.74 3.04
C ARG A 108 -0.95 -19.60 2.13
N LYS A 109 -1.50 -20.65 1.52
CA LYS A 109 -0.79 -21.45 0.53
C LYS A 109 -1.06 -20.93 -0.87
N ALA A 110 -0.01 -20.73 -1.65
CA ALA A 110 -0.12 -20.34 -3.05
C ALA A 110 -0.98 -21.34 -3.84
N ILE A 111 -1.92 -20.81 -4.62
CA ILE A 111 -2.79 -21.58 -5.51
C ILE A 111 -2.58 -21.15 -6.97
N GLY A 112 -2.49 -22.13 -7.87
CA GLY A 112 -2.25 -21.91 -9.30
C GLY A 112 -0.78 -21.60 -9.64
N ALA A 113 -0.57 -21.09 -10.86
CA ALA A 113 0.78 -20.87 -11.41
C ALA A 113 1.42 -19.54 -10.97
N GLY A 114 0.62 -18.60 -10.47
CA GLY A 114 1.05 -17.23 -10.18
C GLY A 114 1.38 -16.40 -11.43
N TRP A 115 1.76 -15.16 -11.20
CA TRP A 115 2.14 -14.20 -12.23
C TRP A 115 3.52 -13.64 -11.94
N LYS A 116 4.42 -13.74 -12.91
CA LYS A 116 5.70 -13.02 -12.88
C LYS A 116 5.48 -11.62 -13.44
N LEU A 117 5.78 -10.59 -12.66
CA LEU A 117 5.71 -9.19 -13.07
C LEU A 117 7.11 -8.59 -13.01
N THR A 118 7.47 -7.79 -14.00
CA THR A 118 8.79 -7.16 -14.11
C THR A 118 8.72 -5.71 -13.67
N LEU A 119 9.77 -5.22 -13.01
CA LEU A 119 9.86 -3.81 -12.64
C LEU A 119 9.69 -2.94 -13.90
N ARG A 120 8.81 -1.95 -13.80
CA ARG A 120 8.60 -0.94 -14.83
C ARG A 120 9.85 -0.08 -14.90
N GLN A 121 10.51 -0.12 -16.05
CA GLN A 121 11.65 0.74 -16.39
C GLN A 121 11.20 2.18 -16.71
#